data_AF-A0A0V8QFX2-F1
#
_entry.id   AF-A0A0V8QFX2-F1
#
_cell.length_a   1.000
_cell.length_b   1.000
_cell.length_c   1.000
_cell.angle_alpha   90.00
_cell.angle_beta   90.00
_cell.angle_gamma   90.00
#
_symmetry.space_group_name_H-M   'P 1'
#
loop_
_entity.id
_entity.type
_entity.pdbx_description
1 polymer ?
#
loop_
_entity_poly.entity_id
_entity_poly.type
_entity_poly.pdbx_seq_one_letter_code
_entity_poly.pdbx_strand_id
1 'polypeptide(L)'
;MSRIILTILSVFLIACSGVKAEKTSNTPLEMPPIVFMEVVDYGDVSEEYKVDTATAFYDNKGNYYTMDKYIYAYYDKNANKIFEKYKKGELDKYIKFQQKCDLNELKENYKKLYEISNKDKIKLIYPEAVPQVQTKFITYYGFYYDKNKNIKSVCLGEFDKTFGKTNNEQANEIYAWYEESLKENYLDKMYKKNNKS
;
A
#
# COMPACT_ATOMS: atom_id res chain seq x y z
N MET A 1 -59.90 40.50 -46.66
CA MET A 1 -58.56 41.09 -46.45
C MET A 1 -58.12 40.76 -45.04
N SER A 2 -57.34 39.70 -44.87
CA SER A 2 -56.91 39.19 -43.56
C SER A 2 -55.76 40.03 -43.01
N ARG A 3 -55.87 40.42 -41.74
CA ARG A 3 -54.81 41.08 -40.96
C ARG A 3 -53.83 40.02 -40.46
N ILE A 4 -52.55 40.23 -40.77
CA ILE A 4 -51.41 39.42 -40.32
C ILE A 4 -51.12 39.78 -38.86
N ILE A 5 -51.16 38.78 -37.97
CA ILE A 5 -50.69 38.90 -36.58
C ILE A 5 -49.19 38.60 -36.57
N LEU A 6 -48.39 39.59 -36.19
CA LEU A 6 -46.95 39.49 -36.05
C LEU A 6 -46.63 39.06 -34.60
N THR A 7 -46.38 37.77 -34.37
CA THR A 7 -45.94 37.27 -33.07
C THR A 7 -44.43 37.38 -32.98
N ILE A 8 -43.94 38.34 -32.17
CA ILE A 8 -42.51 38.51 -31.88
C ILE A 8 -42.08 37.35 -30.98
N LEU A 9 -41.31 36.42 -31.55
CA LEU A 9 -40.73 35.29 -30.82
C LEU A 9 -39.43 35.77 -30.13
N SER A 10 -39.52 36.01 -28.83
CA SER A 10 -38.37 36.39 -27.99
C SER A 10 -37.40 35.21 -27.86
N VAL A 11 -36.25 35.30 -28.52
CA VAL A 11 -35.15 34.34 -28.38
C VAL A 11 -34.43 34.61 -27.06
N PHE A 12 -34.65 33.76 -26.05
CA PHE A 12 -33.83 33.70 -24.85
C PHE A 12 -32.47 33.04 -25.19
N LEU A 13 -31.42 33.86 -25.28
CA LEU A 13 -30.03 33.41 -25.26
C LEU A 13 -29.70 32.90 -23.85
N ILE A 14 -29.84 31.59 -23.63
CA ILE A 14 -29.24 30.93 -22.47
C ILE A 14 -27.74 30.86 -22.73
N ALA A 15 -27.00 31.76 -22.09
CA ALA A 15 -25.57 31.65 -21.95
C ALA A 15 -25.26 30.38 -21.15
N CYS A 16 -24.91 29.30 -21.85
CA CYS A 16 -24.25 28.15 -21.25
C CYS A 16 -22.86 28.60 -20.79
N SER A 17 -22.80 29.11 -19.56
CA SER A 17 -21.56 29.25 -18.80
C SER A 17 -20.90 27.87 -18.78
N GLY A 18 -19.81 27.74 -19.54
CA GLY A 18 -19.01 26.53 -19.57
C GLY A 18 -18.48 26.24 -18.19
N VAL A 19 -19.14 25.33 -17.47
CA VAL A 19 -18.51 24.57 -16.40
C VAL A 19 -17.34 23.86 -17.07
N LYS A 20 -16.12 24.34 -16.81
CA LYS A 20 -14.93 23.54 -17.08
C LYS A 20 -15.08 22.30 -16.21
N ALA A 21 -15.62 21.24 -16.79
CA ALA A 21 -15.46 19.92 -16.26
C ALA A 21 -13.94 19.71 -16.18
N GLU A 22 -13.39 19.75 -14.97
CA GLU A 22 -12.08 19.17 -14.73
C GLU A 22 -12.14 17.78 -15.34
N LYS A 23 -11.33 17.55 -16.37
CA LYS A 23 -11.12 16.22 -16.92
C LYS A 23 -10.57 15.39 -15.76
N THR A 24 -11.45 14.69 -15.06
CA THR A 24 -11.07 13.53 -14.28
C THR A 24 -10.41 12.60 -15.29
N SER A 25 -9.08 12.57 -15.24
CA SER A 25 -8.28 11.62 -15.99
C SER A 25 -8.73 10.24 -15.53
N ASN A 26 -9.61 9.60 -16.31
CA ASN A 26 -10.06 8.22 -16.13
C ASN A 26 -8.94 7.20 -16.40
N THR A 27 -7.69 7.62 -16.43
CA THR A 27 -6.55 6.71 -16.55
C THR A 27 -6.48 5.87 -15.26
N PRO A 28 -6.56 4.54 -15.35
CA PRO A 28 -6.44 3.68 -14.17
C PRO A 28 -5.14 3.98 -13.44
N LEU A 29 -5.20 4.09 -12.12
CA LEU A 29 -4.03 4.34 -11.29
C LEU A 29 -3.05 3.15 -11.43
N GLU A 30 -1.87 3.40 -11.98
CA GLU A 30 -0.86 2.37 -12.25
C GLU A 30 -0.22 1.90 -10.93
N MET A 31 -0.30 0.60 -10.61
CA MET A 31 0.36 0.01 -9.44
C MET A 31 1.81 -0.38 -9.75
N PRO A 32 2.77 -0.04 -8.88
CA PRO A 32 4.14 -0.52 -9.02
C PRO A 32 4.23 -2.05 -8.76
N PRO A 33 5.27 -2.75 -9.25
CA PRO A 33 5.37 -4.21 -9.14
C PRO A 33 5.22 -4.75 -7.71
N ILE A 34 5.74 -4.01 -6.73
CA ILE A 34 5.56 -4.28 -5.30
C ILE A 34 4.73 -3.12 -4.74
N VAL A 35 3.60 -3.41 -4.11
CA VAL A 35 2.62 -2.39 -3.69
C VAL A 35 2.76 -2.08 -2.20
N PHE A 36 2.84 -3.11 -1.37
CA PHE A 36 3.01 -2.99 0.08
C PHE A 36 4.10 -3.94 0.55
N MET A 37 4.95 -3.50 1.48
CA MET A 37 6.06 -4.29 2.01
C MET A 37 6.15 -4.12 3.52
N GLU A 38 6.39 -5.22 4.21
CA GLU A 38 6.84 -5.24 5.59
C GLU A 38 8.33 -5.59 5.63
N VAL A 39 9.06 -4.88 6.48
CA VAL A 39 10.45 -5.16 6.81
C VAL A 39 10.50 -5.43 8.30
N VAL A 40 10.98 -6.61 8.67
CA VAL A 40 11.18 -7.01 10.06
C VAL A 40 12.67 -6.92 10.35
N ASP A 41 13.02 -6.13 11.35
CA ASP A 41 14.34 -6.09 11.97
C ASP A 41 14.25 -6.84 13.30
N TYR A 42 14.99 -7.95 13.42
CA TYR A 42 14.97 -8.78 14.61
C TYR A 42 15.89 -8.25 15.71
N GLY A 43 16.76 -7.26 15.43
CA GLY A 43 17.60 -6.59 16.43
C GLY A 43 18.19 -7.55 17.48
N ASP A 44 17.88 -7.26 18.76
CA ASP A 44 18.37 -8.00 19.93
C ASP A 44 17.90 -9.47 20.00
N VAL A 45 16.86 -9.85 19.24
CA VAL A 45 16.37 -11.24 19.17
C VAL A 45 16.87 -11.99 17.94
N SER A 46 17.72 -11.38 17.12
CA SER A 46 18.27 -12.00 15.89
C SER A 46 18.92 -13.36 16.11
N GLU A 47 19.55 -13.61 17.27
CA GLU A 47 20.14 -14.90 17.63
C GLU A 47 19.09 -16.03 17.76
N GLU A 48 17.91 -15.71 18.30
CA GLU A 48 16.78 -16.65 18.42
C GLU A 48 16.28 -17.07 17.03
N TYR A 49 16.15 -16.10 16.12
CA TYR A 49 15.60 -16.30 14.78
C TYR A 49 16.66 -16.71 13.74
N LYS A 50 17.96 -16.65 14.08
CA LYS A 50 19.12 -16.88 13.18
C LYS A 50 19.09 -16.02 11.90
N VAL A 51 18.37 -14.90 11.97
CA VAL A 51 18.09 -13.98 10.88
C VAL A 51 18.05 -12.59 11.46
N ASP A 52 18.87 -11.68 10.93
CA ASP A 52 18.88 -10.29 11.37
C ASP A 52 17.61 -9.57 10.90
N THR A 53 17.16 -9.89 9.69
CA THR A 53 16.07 -9.16 9.03
C THR A 53 15.28 -10.05 8.08
N ALA A 54 13.97 -9.86 8.02
CA ALA A 54 13.10 -10.47 7.03
C ALA A 54 12.33 -9.42 6.24
N THR A 55 11.87 -9.79 5.06
CA THR A 55 11.03 -8.92 4.24
C THR A 55 9.90 -9.73 3.65
N ALA A 56 8.72 -9.15 3.61
CA ALA A 56 7.58 -9.72 2.90
C ALA A 56 6.78 -8.62 2.21
N PHE A 57 6.09 -8.96 1.11
CA PHE A 57 5.44 -7.96 0.29
C PHE A 57 4.29 -8.51 -0.55
N TYR A 58 3.36 -7.63 -0.87
CA TYR A 58 2.35 -7.84 -1.91
C TYR A 58 2.84 -7.28 -3.25
N ASP A 59 2.72 -8.08 -4.31
CA ASP A 59 2.89 -7.60 -5.68
C ASP A 59 1.61 -6.97 -6.25
N ASN A 60 1.70 -6.35 -7.43
CA ASN A 60 0.53 -5.74 -8.10
C ASN A 60 -0.51 -6.73 -8.65
N LYS A 61 -0.31 -8.04 -8.44
CA LYS A 61 -1.26 -9.10 -8.75
C LYS A 61 -1.91 -9.66 -7.48
N GLY A 62 -1.60 -9.10 -6.31
CA GLY A 62 -2.10 -9.53 -5.00
C GLY A 62 -1.39 -10.74 -4.43
N ASN A 63 -0.26 -11.18 -4.99
CA ASN A 63 0.51 -12.28 -4.44
C ASN A 63 1.37 -11.77 -3.28
N TYR A 64 1.32 -12.50 -2.16
CA TYR A 64 2.15 -12.27 -0.99
C TYR A 64 3.38 -13.18 -1.03
N TYR A 65 4.55 -12.58 -0.89
CA TYR A 65 5.81 -13.30 -0.82
C TYR A 65 6.56 -12.96 0.45
N THR A 66 7.27 -13.94 1.02
CA THR A 66 8.28 -13.74 2.05
C THR A 66 9.65 -14.00 1.46
N MET A 67 10.69 -13.46 2.08
CA MET A 67 12.06 -13.68 1.66
C MET A 67 13.00 -13.62 2.86
N ASP A 68 13.74 -14.72 3.04
CA ASP A 68 14.68 -14.90 4.14
C ASP A 68 16.09 -14.49 3.66
N LYS A 69 16.69 -13.50 4.35
CA LYS A 69 17.98 -12.85 4.03
C LYS A 69 18.03 -12.03 2.73
N TYR A 70 18.92 -11.04 2.76
CA TYR A 70 19.50 -10.24 1.65
C TYR A 70 19.05 -8.81 1.38
N ILE A 71 17.97 -8.26 1.96
CA ILE A 71 17.45 -6.98 1.45
C ILE A 71 17.57 -5.79 2.40
N TYR A 72 17.72 -5.98 3.71
CA TYR A 72 17.83 -4.84 4.62
C TYR A 72 19.01 -3.91 4.30
N ALA A 73 20.16 -4.45 3.91
CA ALA A 73 21.33 -3.66 3.50
C ALA A 73 21.11 -2.79 2.23
N TYR A 74 20.01 -2.98 1.51
CA TYR A 74 19.71 -2.28 0.25
C TYR A 74 18.38 -1.52 0.24
N TYR A 75 17.52 -1.71 1.23
CA TYR A 75 16.16 -1.20 1.17
C TYR A 75 16.10 0.33 1.30
N ASP A 76 16.72 0.90 2.33
CA ASP A 76 16.60 2.33 2.62
C ASP A 76 17.36 3.22 1.61
N LYS A 77 18.42 2.70 0.98
CA LYS A 77 19.23 3.44 -0.02
C LYS A 77 18.95 3.06 -1.48
N ASN A 78 18.23 1.97 -1.75
CA ASN A 78 18.06 1.40 -3.09
C ASN A 78 16.74 0.63 -3.29
N ALA A 79 15.62 1.08 -2.74
CA ALA A 79 14.29 0.50 -3.01
C ALA A 79 14.09 0.21 -4.52
N ASN A 80 14.44 1.15 -5.40
CA ASN A 80 14.40 0.97 -6.85
C ASN A 80 15.11 -0.30 -7.36
N LYS A 81 16.23 -0.69 -6.77
CA LYS A 81 17.00 -1.87 -7.19
C LYS A 81 16.24 -3.17 -6.92
N ILE A 82 15.48 -3.24 -5.83
CA ILE A 82 14.67 -4.41 -5.47
C ILE A 82 13.52 -4.58 -6.47
N PHE A 83 12.87 -3.47 -6.83
CA PHE A 83 11.78 -3.46 -7.80
C PHE A 83 12.26 -3.89 -9.18
N GLU A 84 13.41 -3.39 -9.61
CA GLU A 84 14.00 -3.79 -10.89
C GLU A 84 14.41 -5.26 -10.90
N LYS A 85 14.99 -5.77 -9.81
CA LYS A 85 15.28 -7.21 -9.66
C LYS A 85 14.02 -8.06 -9.71
N TYR A 86 12.95 -7.62 -9.02
CA TYR A 86 11.66 -8.32 -9.02
C TYR A 86 11.05 -8.36 -10.43
N LYS A 87 11.00 -7.21 -11.14
CA LYS A 87 10.50 -7.14 -12.53
C LYS A 87 11.25 -8.08 -13.48
N LYS A 88 12.55 -8.28 -13.25
CA LYS A 88 13.41 -9.15 -14.07
C LYS A 88 13.37 -10.63 -13.66
N GLY A 89 12.63 -11.00 -12.62
CA GLY A 89 12.61 -12.38 -12.08
C GLY A 89 13.90 -12.78 -11.35
N GLU A 90 14.80 -11.82 -11.06
CA GLU A 90 16.07 -12.11 -10.39
C GLU A 90 15.88 -12.49 -8.91
N LEU A 91 14.68 -12.25 -8.36
CA LEU A 91 14.32 -12.58 -6.99
C LEU A 91 13.63 -13.94 -6.83
N ASP A 92 13.27 -14.63 -7.91
CA ASP A 92 12.39 -15.82 -7.89
C ASP A 92 12.93 -16.96 -6.99
N LYS A 93 14.26 -17.10 -6.89
CA LYS A 93 14.91 -18.11 -6.04
C LYS A 93 15.02 -17.72 -4.56
N TYR A 94 14.75 -16.46 -4.22
CA TYR A 94 14.87 -15.90 -2.88
C TYR A 94 13.51 -15.65 -2.24
N ILE A 95 12.48 -15.42 -3.05
CA ILE A 95 11.12 -15.19 -2.58
C ILE A 95 10.34 -16.50 -2.51
N LYS A 96 9.44 -16.60 -1.55
CA LYS A 96 8.53 -17.72 -1.38
C LYS A 96 7.10 -17.20 -1.38
N PHE A 97 6.31 -17.68 -2.33
CA PHE A 97 4.87 -17.40 -2.37
C PHE A 97 4.21 -18.00 -1.12
N GLN A 98 3.36 -17.21 -0.47
CA GLN A 98 2.63 -17.61 0.73
C GLN A 98 1.13 -17.67 0.48
N GLN A 99 0.57 -16.60 -0.09
CA GLN A 99 -0.87 -16.44 -0.26
C GLN A 99 -1.20 -15.39 -1.31
N LYS A 100 -2.48 -15.22 -1.58
CA LYS A 100 -3.00 -14.19 -2.49
C LYS A 100 -4.16 -13.47 -1.82
N CYS A 101 -4.18 -12.13 -1.90
CA CYS A 101 -5.30 -11.31 -1.44
C CYS A 101 -6.32 -11.05 -2.56
N ASP A 102 -7.47 -10.49 -2.19
CA ASP A 102 -8.42 -9.98 -3.17
C ASP A 102 -7.81 -8.76 -3.90
N LEU A 103 -7.84 -8.82 -5.24
CA LEU A 103 -7.20 -7.80 -6.07
C LEU A 103 -7.96 -6.46 -6.06
N ASN A 104 -9.27 -6.47 -5.80
CA ASN A 104 -10.04 -5.25 -5.66
C ASN A 104 -9.72 -4.58 -4.33
N GLU A 105 -9.63 -5.34 -3.24
CA GLU A 105 -9.17 -4.82 -1.95
C GLU A 105 -7.76 -4.22 -2.04
N LEU A 106 -6.84 -4.89 -2.74
CA LEU A 106 -5.50 -4.35 -2.98
C LEU A 106 -5.56 -3.00 -3.70
N LYS A 107 -6.38 -2.89 -4.75
CA LYS A 107 -6.55 -1.66 -5.53
C LYS A 107 -7.19 -0.54 -4.72
N GLU A 108 -8.16 -0.86 -3.87
CA GLU A 108 -8.81 0.11 -2.99
C GLU A 108 -7.80 0.67 -1.97
N ASN A 109 -7.02 -0.20 -1.33
CA ASN A 109 -5.97 0.22 -0.42
C ASN A 109 -4.84 0.98 -1.13
N TYR A 110 -4.50 0.60 -2.36
CA TYR A 110 -3.54 1.36 -3.17
C TYR A 110 -4.05 2.76 -3.53
N LYS A 111 -5.35 2.91 -3.82
CA LYS A 111 -5.95 4.23 -4.05
C LYS A 111 -5.84 5.12 -2.80
N LYS A 112 -6.14 4.57 -1.62
CA LYS A 112 -5.95 5.28 -0.34
C LYS A 112 -4.49 5.73 -0.18
N LEU A 113 -3.53 4.83 -0.39
CA LEU A 113 -2.09 5.15 -0.35
C LEU A 113 -1.75 6.33 -1.26
N TYR A 114 -2.19 6.29 -2.51
CA TYR A 114 -1.91 7.34 -3.48
C TYR A 114 -2.50 8.68 -3.07
N GLU A 115 -3.72 8.69 -2.50
CA GLU A 115 -4.33 9.93 -1.99
C GLU A 115 -3.53 10.53 -0.83
N ILE A 116 -3.09 9.71 0.14
CA ILE A 116 -2.31 10.17 1.30
C ILE A 116 -0.97 10.74 0.83
N SER A 117 -0.32 10.08 -0.13
CA SER A 117 0.99 10.49 -0.66
C SER A 117 1.00 11.89 -1.32
N ASN A 118 -0.18 12.38 -1.71
CA ASN A 118 -0.36 13.68 -2.37
C ASN A 118 -0.86 14.80 -1.44
N LYS A 119 -1.21 14.50 -0.18
CA LYS A 119 -1.88 15.44 0.72
C LYS A 119 -1.18 15.61 2.06
N ASP A 120 -0.87 14.50 2.74
CA ASP A 120 -0.52 14.52 4.15
C ASP A 120 0.90 14.04 4.42
N LYS A 121 1.57 14.69 5.38
CA LYS A 121 2.78 14.14 5.98
C LYS A 121 2.37 13.15 7.06
N ILE A 122 2.53 11.86 6.77
CA ILE A 122 2.40 10.80 7.76
C ILE A 122 3.51 10.99 8.80
N LYS A 123 3.10 11.04 10.06
CA LYS A 123 3.98 11.05 11.23
C LYS A 123 3.61 9.86 12.11
N LEU A 124 4.64 9.18 12.57
CA LEU A 124 4.52 8.14 13.57
C LEU A 124 4.21 8.79 14.92
N ILE A 125 3.21 8.26 15.62
CA ILE A 125 2.88 8.72 16.97
C ILE A 125 3.58 7.78 17.94
N TYR A 126 4.67 8.27 18.53
CA TYR A 126 5.36 7.54 19.59
C TYR A 126 4.77 7.94 20.96
N PRO A 127 4.55 6.99 21.88
CA PRO A 127 4.22 7.28 23.26
C PRO A 127 5.38 8.00 23.96
N GLU A 128 5.06 8.69 25.06
CA GLU A 128 6.06 9.41 25.86
C GLU A 128 7.09 8.48 26.51
N ALA A 129 6.75 7.21 26.72
CA ALA A 129 7.64 6.18 27.26
C ALA A 129 7.55 4.88 26.47
N VAL A 130 8.71 4.34 26.10
CA VAL A 130 8.88 3.04 25.45
C VAL A 130 9.30 2.01 26.49
N PRO A 131 8.55 0.90 26.69
CA PRO A 131 9.03 -0.20 27.51
C PRO A 131 10.34 -0.76 26.92
N GLN A 132 11.37 -0.94 27.75
CA GLN A 132 12.61 -1.61 27.33
C GLN A 132 12.37 -3.12 27.27
N VAL A 133 11.72 -3.59 26.20
CA VAL A 133 11.52 -5.01 25.92
C VAL A 133 12.32 -5.39 24.69
N GLN A 134 13.05 -6.51 24.75
CA GLN A 134 13.70 -7.08 23.57
C GLN A 134 12.64 -7.61 22.62
N THR A 135 12.68 -7.14 21.38
CA THR A 135 11.58 -7.33 20.44
C THR A 135 12.05 -7.02 19.04
N LYS A 136 11.29 -7.52 18.07
CA LYS A 136 11.48 -7.17 16.66
C LYS A 136 10.83 -5.82 16.39
N PHE A 137 11.40 -5.10 15.45
CA PHE A 137 10.85 -3.88 14.89
C PHE A 137 10.29 -4.17 13.51
N ILE A 138 9.06 -3.74 13.23
CA ILE A 138 8.44 -3.95 11.93
C ILE A 138 8.12 -2.60 11.30
N THR A 139 8.59 -2.38 10.08
CA THR A 139 8.24 -1.19 9.29
C THR A 139 7.39 -1.59 8.10
N TYR A 140 6.28 -0.87 7.90
CA TYR A 140 5.36 -1.07 6.79
C TYR A 140 5.49 0.07 5.80
N TYR A 141 5.61 -0.29 4.53
CA TYR A 141 5.75 0.64 3.43
C TYR A 141 4.68 0.42 2.38
N GLY A 142 4.15 1.52 1.85
CA GLY A 142 3.40 1.53 0.59
C GLY A 142 4.22 2.21 -0.50
N PHE A 143 4.14 1.69 -1.72
CA PHE A 143 4.84 2.25 -2.87
C PHE A 143 3.88 2.74 -3.93
N TYR A 144 4.27 3.81 -4.60
CA TYR A 144 3.47 4.44 -5.64
C TYR A 144 4.38 5.07 -6.71
N TYR A 145 3.83 5.33 -7.88
CA TYR A 145 4.51 6.14 -8.89
C TYR A 145 4.20 7.62 -8.69
N ASP A 146 5.24 8.45 -8.69
CA ASP A 146 5.05 9.91 -8.79
C ASP A 146 4.63 10.32 -10.22
N LYS A 147 4.36 11.61 -10.41
CA LYS A 147 3.99 12.20 -11.71
C LYS A 147 5.00 11.95 -12.84
N ASN A 148 6.24 11.64 -12.50
CA ASN A 148 7.34 11.37 -13.43
C ASN A 148 7.59 9.85 -13.60
N LYS A 149 6.69 9.00 -13.08
CA LYS A 149 6.81 7.53 -13.06
C LYS A 149 8.01 7.01 -12.27
N ASN A 150 8.52 7.78 -11.31
CA ASN A 150 9.50 7.25 -10.37
C ASN A 150 8.78 6.56 -9.21
N ILE A 151 9.34 5.45 -8.75
CA ILE A 151 8.85 4.78 -7.55
C ILE A 151 9.20 5.65 -6.34
N LYS A 152 8.18 5.89 -5.52
CA LYS A 152 8.27 6.54 -4.20
C LYS A 152 7.68 5.59 -3.17
N SER A 153 8.11 5.77 -1.92
CA SER A 153 7.58 5.04 -0.77
C SER A 153 6.98 6.00 0.24
N VAL A 154 6.04 5.48 1.01
CA VAL A 154 5.50 6.10 2.21
C VAL A 154 5.64 5.09 3.34
N CYS A 155 6.19 5.51 4.49
CA CYS A 155 6.14 4.70 5.71
C CYS A 155 4.71 4.78 6.26
N LEU A 156 4.01 3.65 6.24
CA LEU A 156 2.64 3.50 6.73
C LEU A 156 2.58 3.21 8.22
N GLY A 157 3.71 2.83 8.81
CA GLY A 157 3.81 2.58 10.23
C GLY A 157 5.11 1.90 10.60
N GLU A 158 5.54 2.15 11.83
CA GLU A 158 6.61 1.44 12.52
C GLU A 158 6.00 0.88 13.79
N PHE A 159 6.05 -0.43 13.93
CA PHE A 159 5.42 -1.15 15.02
C PHE A 159 6.47 -2.04 15.69
N ASP A 160 6.67 -1.78 16.96
CA ASP A 160 7.05 -2.81 17.91
C ASP A 160 5.76 -3.27 18.62
N LYS A 161 5.72 -4.46 19.24
CA LYS A 161 4.58 -5.07 19.94
C LYS A 161 3.80 -4.12 20.86
N THR A 162 4.39 -3.01 21.29
CA THR A 162 3.80 -2.00 22.19
C THR A 162 3.31 -0.73 21.49
N PHE A 163 3.45 -0.60 20.17
CA PHE A 163 3.15 0.62 19.39
C PHE A 163 2.08 0.35 18.35
N GLY A 164 1.35 1.38 17.90
CA GLY A 164 0.12 1.07 17.19
C GLY A 164 -0.66 2.16 16.50
N LYS A 165 -0.06 3.23 15.93
CA LYS A 165 -0.74 4.11 14.95
C LYS A 165 0.16 5.23 14.41
N THR A 166 -0.19 5.72 13.22
CA THR A 166 0.23 7.01 12.67
C THR A 166 -0.81 8.09 12.97
N ASN A 167 -0.47 9.36 12.73
CA ASN A 167 -1.42 10.48 12.77
C ASN A 167 -2.40 10.52 11.57
N ASN A 168 -2.36 9.53 10.67
CA ASN A 168 -3.18 9.48 9.47
C ASN A 168 -4.12 8.26 9.52
N GLU A 169 -5.42 8.50 9.59
CA GLU A 169 -6.43 7.45 9.69
C GLU A 169 -6.40 6.49 8.49
N GLN A 170 -6.26 7.01 7.27
CA GLN A 170 -6.19 6.17 6.07
C GLN A 170 -4.95 5.26 6.07
N ALA A 171 -3.79 5.73 6.57
CA ALA A 171 -2.61 4.90 6.72
C ALA A 171 -2.82 3.77 7.74
N ASN A 172 -3.51 4.08 8.83
CA ASN A 172 -3.89 3.09 9.84
C ASN A 172 -4.89 2.07 9.30
N GLU A 173 -5.84 2.48 8.45
CA GLU A 173 -6.74 1.57 7.74
C GLU A 173 -6.00 0.63 6.80
N ILE A 174 -5.06 1.15 6.01
CA ILE A 174 -4.24 0.33 5.10
C ILE A 174 -3.44 -0.70 5.91
N TYR A 175 -2.84 -0.28 7.03
CA TYR A 175 -2.13 -1.18 7.93
C TYR A 175 -3.04 -2.26 8.51
N ALA A 176 -4.22 -1.89 9.02
CA ALA A 176 -5.18 -2.84 9.57
C ALA A 176 -5.64 -3.87 8.53
N TRP A 177 -5.91 -3.42 7.29
CA TRP A 177 -6.20 -4.32 6.18
C TRP A 177 -5.02 -5.25 5.88
N TYR A 178 -3.80 -4.71 5.84
CA TYR A 178 -2.60 -5.52 5.59
C TYR A 178 -2.50 -6.65 6.62
N GLU A 179 -2.61 -6.34 7.91
CA GLU A 179 -2.61 -7.36 8.97
C GLU A 179 -3.74 -8.38 8.81
N GLU A 180 -4.97 -7.92 8.54
CA GLU A 180 -6.13 -8.81 8.37
C GLU A 180 -5.97 -9.74 7.17
N SER A 181 -5.45 -9.22 6.06
CA SER A 181 -5.20 -9.99 4.84
C SER A 181 -4.25 -11.17 5.09
N LEU A 182 -3.36 -11.08 6.09
CA LEU A 182 -2.46 -12.15 6.50
C LEU A 182 -3.10 -13.16 7.46
N LYS A 183 -4.16 -12.79 8.19
CA LYS A 183 -4.80 -13.65 9.18
C LYS A 183 -5.61 -14.78 8.55
N GLU A 184 -6.30 -14.52 7.43
CA GLU A 184 -7.26 -15.46 6.85
C GLU A 184 -6.65 -16.69 6.13
N ASN A 185 -5.32 -16.80 5.99
CA ASN A 185 -4.72 -17.91 5.23
C ASN A 185 -3.68 -18.76 5.96
N TYR A 186 -3.16 -18.34 7.12
CA TYR A 186 -2.15 -19.11 7.87
C TYR A 186 -2.76 -19.90 9.04
N LEU A 187 -3.56 -19.25 9.89
CA LEU A 187 -4.08 -19.88 11.12
C LEU A 187 -5.21 -20.87 10.82
N ASP A 188 -6.11 -20.55 9.88
CA ASP A 188 -7.23 -21.44 9.54
C ASP A 188 -6.74 -22.72 8.82
N LYS A 189 -5.64 -22.64 8.05
CA LYS A 189 -4.98 -23.81 7.45
C LYS A 189 -4.18 -24.66 8.45
N MET A 190 -3.54 -24.03 9.44
CA MET A 190 -2.87 -24.73 10.55
C MET A 190 -3.88 -25.52 11.41
N TYR A 191 -4.99 -24.90 11.80
CA TYR A 191 -5.98 -25.52 12.70
C TYR A 191 -6.90 -26.53 12.01
N LYS A 192 -7.23 -26.38 10.73
CA LYS A 192 -7.99 -27.41 9.97
C LYS A 192 -7.17 -28.65 9.62
N LYS A 193 -5.84 -28.55 9.58
CA LYS A 193 -4.95 -29.70 9.32
C LYS A 193 -4.71 -30.57 10.57
N ASN A 194 -4.78 -29.99 11.76
CA ASN A 194 -4.58 -30.69 13.03
C ASN A 194 -5.88 -31.25 13.66
N ASN A 195 -7.06 -30.89 13.14
CA ASN A 195 -8.36 -31.41 13.59
C ASN A 195 -8.97 -32.45 12.62
N LYS A 196 -8.13 -33.05 11.76
CA LYS A 196 -8.51 -34.16 10.85
C LYS A 196 -7.56 -35.37 10.97
N SER A 197 -6.97 -35.62 12.14
CA SER A 197 -6.39 -36.92 12.49
C SER A 197 -7.01 -37.47 13.74
#